data_AF-A0A1X0B9D3-F1
#
_entry.id   AF-A0A1X0B9D3-F1
#
_cell.length_a   1.000
_cell.length_b   1.000
_cell.length_c   1.000
_cell.angle_alpha   90.00
_cell.angle_beta   90.00
_cell.angle_gamma   90.00
#
_symmetry.space_group_name_H-M   'P 1'
#
loop_
_entity.id
_entity.type
_entity.pdbx_description
1 polymer ?
#
loop_
_entity_poly.entity_id
_entity_poly.type
_entity_poly.pdbx_seq_one_letter_code
_entity_poly.pdbx_strand_id
1 'polypeptide(L)'
;MPRTDENGRQLKALLDYLLDGEIDAKAIYTALGTSSSTYYRRIKESDYPNAEELRQVADRFGLSYPDLQIRFGLMSRQEVWHYMESAPVTVAASDTRTRTARPAKLSELAPRADAPPL
;
A
#
# COMPACT_ATOMS: atom_id res chain seq x y z
N MET A 1 -11.31 -13.94 20.22
CA MET A 1 -10.15 -14.28 19.37
C MET A 1 -10.05 -13.23 18.27
N PRO A 2 -8.84 -12.77 17.90
CA PRO A 2 -8.65 -11.86 16.77
C PRO A 2 -9.15 -12.49 15.47
N ARG A 3 -9.46 -11.67 14.48
CA ARG A 3 -9.81 -12.14 13.13
C ARG A 3 -8.60 -12.82 12.48
N THR A 4 -8.89 -13.87 11.74
CA THR A 4 -7.92 -14.66 10.99
C THR A 4 -8.35 -14.73 9.53
N ASP A 5 -7.39 -15.02 8.65
CA ASP A 5 -7.68 -15.28 7.24
C ASP A 5 -8.45 -16.61 7.05
N GLU A 6 -8.79 -16.90 5.80
CA GLU A 6 -9.42 -18.15 5.35
C GLU A 6 -8.66 -19.43 5.77
N ASN A 7 -7.36 -19.33 6.07
CA ASN A 7 -6.48 -20.42 6.51
C ASN A 7 -6.19 -20.39 8.01
N GLY A 8 -6.87 -19.53 8.79
CA GLY A 8 -6.63 -19.37 10.23
C GLY A 8 -5.37 -18.58 10.60
N ARG A 9 -4.74 -17.88 9.64
CA ARG A 9 -3.54 -17.07 9.85
C ARG A 9 -3.89 -15.68 10.38
N GLN A 10 -3.11 -15.19 11.33
CA GLN A 10 -3.16 -13.79 11.75
C GLN A 10 -2.48 -12.88 10.72
N LEU A 11 -2.71 -11.56 10.82
CA LEU A 11 -2.18 -10.57 9.87
C LEU A 11 -0.68 -10.72 9.61
N LYS A 12 0.15 -10.84 10.66
CA LYS A 12 1.60 -11.01 10.46
C LYS A 12 1.92 -12.23 9.59
N ALA A 13 1.35 -13.39 9.92
CA ALA A 13 1.62 -14.63 9.18
C ALA A 13 1.09 -14.58 7.73
N LEU A 14 -0.01 -13.86 7.49
CA LEU A 14 -0.48 -13.60 6.13
C LEU A 14 0.50 -12.68 5.38
N LEU A 15 0.99 -11.62 6.01
CA LEU A 15 1.96 -10.72 5.38
C LEU A 15 3.29 -11.43 5.10
N ASP A 16 3.76 -12.26 6.04
CA ASP A 16 4.96 -13.08 5.85
C ASP A 16 4.81 -13.98 4.59
N TYR A 17 3.62 -14.54 4.39
CA TYR A 17 3.31 -15.35 3.22
C TYR A 17 3.18 -14.54 1.92
N LEU A 18 2.46 -13.42 1.95
CA LEU A 18 2.21 -12.59 0.75
C LEU A 18 3.47 -11.91 0.23
N LEU A 19 4.43 -11.62 1.13
CA LEU A 19 5.65 -10.89 0.82
C LEU A 19 6.87 -11.83 0.68
N ASP A 20 6.65 -13.14 0.68
CA ASP A 20 7.67 -14.18 0.52
C ASP A 20 8.89 -13.98 1.45
N GLY A 21 8.63 -13.65 2.72
CA GLY A 21 9.69 -13.29 3.65
C GLY A 21 9.23 -13.06 5.08
N GLU A 22 10.18 -12.96 6.01
CA GLU A 22 9.88 -12.65 7.40
C GLU A 22 9.69 -11.14 7.59
N ILE A 23 8.45 -10.72 7.83
CA ILE A 23 8.10 -9.35 8.18
C ILE A 23 8.37 -9.14 9.67
N ASP A 24 9.24 -8.17 9.97
CA ASP A 24 9.40 -7.71 11.35
C ASP A 24 8.08 -7.09 11.86
N ALA A 25 7.67 -7.44 13.07
CA ALA A 25 6.56 -6.78 13.77
C ALA A 25 6.73 -5.25 13.78
N LYS A 26 7.97 -4.75 13.77
CA LYS A 26 8.30 -3.33 13.60
C LYS A 26 7.76 -2.73 12.32
N ALA A 27 7.85 -3.43 11.20
CA ALA A 27 7.30 -2.94 9.94
C ALA A 27 5.77 -2.77 10.05
N ILE A 28 5.10 -3.68 10.76
CA ILE A 28 3.64 -3.66 10.95
C ILE A 28 3.22 -2.50 11.86
N TYR A 29 3.77 -2.38 13.08
CA TYR A 29 3.34 -1.29 13.96
C TYR A 29 3.76 0.09 13.44
N THR A 30 4.84 0.16 12.65
CA THR A 30 5.21 1.37 11.90
C THR A 30 4.19 1.70 10.81
N ALA A 31 3.69 0.69 10.07
CA ALA A 31 2.61 0.86 9.10
C ALA A 31 1.33 1.39 9.75
N LEU A 32 1.01 0.86 10.93
CA LEU A 32 -0.16 1.24 11.71
C LEU A 32 -0.02 2.61 12.41
N GLY A 33 1.18 3.22 12.40
CA GLY A 33 1.45 4.45 13.14
C GLY A 33 1.29 4.31 14.65
N THR A 34 1.52 3.11 15.20
CA THR A 34 1.35 2.82 16.64
C THR A 34 2.67 2.44 17.31
N SER A 35 2.71 2.59 18.64
CA SER A 35 3.84 2.09 19.43
C SER A 35 3.83 0.56 19.49
N SER A 36 5.00 -0.04 19.74
CA SER A 36 5.14 -1.49 19.97
C SER A 36 4.17 -1.99 21.08
N SER A 37 4.09 -1.26 22.20
CA SER A 37 3.20 -1.61 23.32
C SER A 37 1.72 -1.61 22.91
N THR A 38 1.30 -0.61 22.14
CA THR A 38 -0.07 -0.51 21.61
C THR A 38 -0.36 -1.67 20.67
N TYR A 39 0.57 -1.97 19.76
CA TYR A 39 0.44 -3.06 18.80
C TYR A 39 0.26 -4.42 19.48
N TYR A 40 1.13 -4.79 20.43
CA TYR A 40 1.04 -6.09 21.10
C TYR A 40 -0.21 -6.24 21.99
N ARG A 41 -0.81 -5.13 22.43
CA ARG A 41 -2.15 -5.16 23.05
C ARG A 41 -3.23 -5.39 21.99
N ARG A 42 -3.17 -4.62 20.91
CA ARG A 42 -4.16 -4.60 19.83
C ARG A 42 -4.31 -5.93 19.12
N ILE A 43 -3.23 -6.66 18.86
CA ILE A 43 -3.28 -7.98 18.18
C ILE A 43 -4.04 -9.07 18.97
N LYS A 44 -4.32 -8.83 20.25
CA LYS A 44 -5.10 -9.75 21.11
C LYS A 44 -6.59 -9.44 21.11
N GLU A 45 -6.98 -8.27 20.58
CA GLU A 45 -8.36 -7.80 20.56
C GLU A 45 -9.15 -8.51 19.46
N SER A 46 -10.43 -8.77 19.70
CA SER A 46 -11.25 -9.60 18.81
C SER A 46 -11.58 -8.94 17.47
N ASP A 47 -11.52 -7.62 17.40
CA ASP A 47 -11.80 -6.82 16.22
C ASP A 47 -10.54 -6.54 15.38
N TYR A 48 -9.37 -7.02 15.81
CA TYR A 48 -8.13 -6.93 15.05
C TYR A 48 -7.99 -8.06 14.03
N PRO A 49 -7.54 -7.80 12.79
CA PRO A 49 -7.44 -6.47 12.18
C PRO A 49 -8.82 -5.92 11.76
N ASN A 50 -8.96 -4.60 11.83
CA ASN A 50 -10.11 -3.85 11.31
C ASN A 50 -9.80 -3.27 9.92
N ALA A 51 -10.82 -2.68 9.27
CA ALA A 51 -10.69 -2.15 7.91
C ALA A 51 -9.63 -1.05 7.78
N GLU A 52 -9.55 -0.13 8.75
CA GLU A 52 -8.56 0.95 8.73
C GLU A 52 -7.12 0.43 8.90
N GLU A 53 -6.92 -0.55 9.79
CA GLU A 53 -5.63 -1.21 9.99
C GLU A 53 -5.19 -1.95 8.72
N LEU A 54 -6.11 -2.64 8.04
CA LEU A 54 -5.84 -3.27 6.75
C LEU A 54 -5.51 -2.26 5.66
N ARG A 55 -6.17 -1.09 5.65
CA ARG A 55 -5.87 -0.01 4.69
C ARG A 55 -4.46 0.52 4.87
N GLN A 56 -4.07 0.83 6.11
CA GLN A 56 -2.73 1.33 6.44
C GLN A 56 -1.63 0.32 6.08
N VAL A 57 -1.87 -0.96 6.35
CA VAL A 57 -0.97 -2.04 5.97
C VAL A 57 -0.91 -2.20 4.45
N ALA A 58 -2.06 -2.19 3.77
CA ALA A 58 -2.11 -2.26 2.30
C ALA A 58 -1.31 -1.12 1.66
N ASP A 59 -1.54 0.11 2.10
CA ASP A 59 -0.84 1.31 1.61
C ASP A 59 0.68 1.21 1.85
N ARG A 60 1.10 0.69 3.01
CA ARG A 60 2.52 0.58 3.36
C ARG A 60 3.26 -0.50 2.57
N PHE A 61 2.63 -1.65 2.35
CA PHE A 61 3.26 -2.81 1.72
C PHE A 61 2.92 -2.93 0.22
N GLY A 62 2.11 -2.03 -0.34
CA GLY A 62 1.69 -2.08 -1.74
C GLY A 62 0.76 -3.26 -2.04
N LEU A 63 -0.07 -3.65 -1.09
CA LEU A 63 -1.01 -4.77 -1.22
C LEU A 63 -2.39 -4.27 -1.64
N SER A 64 -3.19 -5.16 -2.23
CA SER A 64 -4.59 -4.86 -2.56
C SER A 64 -5.44 -4.79 -1.30
N TYR A 65 -5.91 -3.58 -0.97
CA TYR A 65 -6.82 -3.38 0.18
C TYR A 65 -8.10 -4.23 0.09
N PRO A 66 -8.83 -4.27 -1.05
CA PRO A 66 -9.97 -5.16 -1.21
C PRO A 66 -9.64 -6.64 -1.00
N ASP A 67 -8.46 -7.10 -1.44
CA ASP A 67 -8.06 -8.50 -1.24
C ASP A 67 -7.86 -8.82 0.25
N LEU A 68 -7.21 -7.93 0.99
CA LEU A 68 -7.06 -8.10 2.45
C LEU A 68 -8.42 -8.09 3.17
N GLN A 69 -9.33 -7.20 2.78
CA GLN A 69 -10.68 -7.18 3.35
C GLN A 69 -11.42 -8.50 3.11
N ILE A 70 -11.28 -9.09 1.92
CA ILE A 70 -11.88 -10.38 1.59
C ILE A 70 -11.28 -11.49 2.44
N ARG A 71 -9.94 -11.56 2.52
CA ARG A 71 -9.25 -12.60 3.28
C ARG A 71 -9.62 -12.61 4.76
N PHE A 72 -9.80 -11.43 5.37
CA PHE A 72 -10.21 -11.29 6.77
C PHE A 72 -11.73 -11.28 6.98
N GLY A 73 -12.52 -11.53 5.95
CA GLY A 73 -13.98 -11.59 6.04
C GLY A 73 -14.66 -10.26 6.37
N LEU A 74 -13.98 -9.14 6.12
CA LEU A 74 -14.57 -7.79 6.25
C LEU A 74 -15.39 -7.38 5.04
N MET A 75 -15.18 -8.07 3.91
CA MET A 75 -15.90 -7.87 2.66
C MET A 75 -15.95 -9.20 1.91
N SER A 76 -16.96 -9.42 1.08
CA SER A 76 -17.05 -10.57 0.19
C SER A 76 -16.66 -10.21 -1.23
N ARG A 77 -16.26 -11.22 -2.01
CA ARG A 77 -15.93 -11.03 -3.42
C ARG A 77 -17.16 -10.55 -4.22
N GLN A 78 -18.35 -11.02 -3.84
CA GLN A 78 -19.62 -10.61 -4.42
C GLN A 78 -19.92 -9.13 -4.16
N GLU A 79 -19.65 -8.63 -2.94
CA GLU A 79 -19.83 -7.20 -2.63
C GLU A 79 -18.90 -6.31 -3.44
N VAL A 80 -17.63 -6.72 -3.64
CA VAL A 80 -16.70 -5.99 -4.50
C VAL A 80 -17.20 -5.97 -5.95
N TRP A 81 -17.65 -7.11 -6.46
CA TRP A 81 -18.20 -7.23 -7.81
C TRP A 81 -19.43 -6.32 -8.00
N HIS A 82 -20.39 -6.40 -7.08
CA HIS A 82 -21.59 -5.57 -7.10
C HIS A 82 -21.24 -4.07 -7.03
N TYR A 83 -20.26 -3.69 -6.21
CA TYR A 83 -19.78 -2.30 -6.17
C TYR A 83 -19.19 -1.86 -7.52
N MET A 84 -18.38 -2.69 -8.16
CA MET A 84 -17.80 -2.36 -9.47
C MET A 84 -18.85 -2.24 -10.59
N GLU A 85 -19.90 -3.05 -10.57
CA GLU A 85 -21.00 -2.98 -11.55
C GLU A 85 -21.93 -1.78 -11.32
N SER A 86 -22.16 -1.41 -10.06
CA SER A 86 -23.08 -0.33 -9.68
C SER A 86 -22.42 1.05 -9.59
N ALA A 87 -21.09 1.12 -9.49
CA ALA A 87 -20.38 2.38 -9.42
C ALA A 87 -20.46 3.11 -10.76
N PRO A 88 -21.01 4.34 -10.82
CA PRO A 88 -20.88 5.17 -12.00
C PRO A 88 -19.39 5.49 -12.16
N VAL A 89 -18.74 4.89 -13.17
CA VAL A 89 -17.32 5.13 -13.47
C VAL A 89 -17.16 6.59 -13.89
N THR A 90 -16.92 7.44 -12.91
CA THR A 90 -16.53 8.82 -13.15
C THR A 90 -15.03 8.81 -13.30
N VAL A 91 -14.56 8.67 -14.54
CA VAL A 91 -13.15 8.86 -14.86
C VAL A 91 -12.84 10.34 -14.62
N ALA A 92 -12.42 10.68 -13.41
CA ALA A 92 -11.74 11.94 -13.18
C ALA A 92 -10.45 11.88 -14.01
N ALA A 93 -10.39 12.67 -15.09
CA ALA A 93 -9.18 12.87 -15.83
C ALA A 93 -8.11 13.33 -14.83
N SER A 94 -7.21 12.41 -14.47
CA SER A 94 -6.08 12.73 -13.63
C SER A 94 -5.20 13.62 -14.49
N ASP A 95 -5.32 14.94 -14.30
CA ASP A 95 -4.44 15.94 -14.89
C ASP A 95 -3.05 15.70 -14.32
N THR A 96 -2.38 14.69 -14.89
CA THR A 96 -0.99 14.41 -14.67
C THR A 96 -0.28 15.56 -15.37
N ARG A 97 -0.18 16.70 -14.69
CA ARG A 97 0.83 17.73 -14.98
C ARG A 97 2.19 17.11 -14.73
N THR A 98 2.60 16.25 -15.65
CA THR A 98 4.00 16.04 -15.97
C THR A 98 4.53 17.43 -16.30
N ARG A 99 5.32 18.00 -15.39
CA ARG A 99 6.26 19.06 -15.73
C ARG A 99 7.20 18.46 -16.78
N THR A 100 6.80 18.56 -18.04
CA THR A 100 7.71 18.46 -19.17
C THR A 100 8.63 19.67 -19.05
N ALA A 101 9.73 19.50 -18.32
CA ALA A 101 10.87 20.37 -18.51
C ALA A 101 11.23 20.23 -20.00
N ARG A 102 10.99 21.28 -20.77
CA ARG A 102 11.38 21.33 -22.18
C ARG A 102 12.87 21.02 -22.24
N PRO A 103 13.31 20.03 -23.05
CA PRO A 103 14.74 19.85 -23.28
C PRO A 103 15.28 21.15 -23.88
N ALA A 104 16.33 21.71 -23.28
CA ALA A 104 17.02 22.88 -23.83
C ALA A 104 17.51 22.54 -25.24
N LYS A 105 17.28 23.45 -26.20
CA LYS A 105 17.66 23.23 -27.59
C LYS A 105 19.18 23.12 -27.67
N LEU A 106 19.69 22.21 -28.52
CA LEU A 106 21.13 22.01 -28.72
C LEU A 106 21.88 23.31 -29.09
N SER A 107 21.18 24.26 -29.71
CA SER A 107 21.67 25.60 -30.07
C SER A 107 21.99 26.51 -28.87
N GLU A 108 21.53 26.15 -27.67
CA GLU A 108 21.76 26.90 -26.42
C GLU A 108 22.93 26.30 -25.61
N LEU A 109 23.53 25.19 -26.06
CA LEU A 109 24.69 24.58 -25.43
C LEU A 109 25.97 25.29 -25.90
N ALA A 110 26.50 26.19 -25.07
CA ALA A 110 27.81 26.80 -25.30
C ALA A 110 28.95 25.83 -24.92
N PRO A 111 30.00 25.69 -25.75
CA PRO A 111 31.20 24.95 -25.38
C PRO A 111 31.84 25.57 -24.12
N ARG A 112 32.25 24.73 -23.16
CA ARG A 112 33.02 25.19 -21.99
C ARG A 112 34.36 25.76 -22.46
N ALA A 113 34.59 27.04 -22.16
CA ALA A 113 35.82 27.77 -22.51
C ALA A 113 37.06 27.32 -21.73
N ASP A 114 36.92 26.40 -20.78
CA ASP A 114 37.96 25.98 -19.83
C ASP A 114 38.58 24.61 -20.22
N ALA A 115 38.66 24.31 -21.51
CA ALA A 115 39.33 23.10 -21.99
C ALA A 115 40.84 23.40 -22.17
N PRO A 116 41.74 22.73 -21.43
CA PRO A 116 43.17 22.91 -21.62
C PRO A 116 43.61 22.35 -22.99
N PRO A 117 44.54 23.03 -23.69
CA PRO A 117 45.01 22.58 -25.01
C PRO A 117 45.86 21.30 -24.90
N LEU A 118 45.75 20.42 -25.91
CA LEU A 118 46.60 19.24 -26.10
C LEU A 118 47.97 19.63 -26.66
#